data_AF-A0A2Z6EU59-F1
#
_entry.id   AF-A0A2Z6EU59-F1
#
_cell.length_a   1.000
_cell.length_b   1.000
_cell.length_c   1.000
_cell.angle_alpha   90.00
_cell.angle_beta   90.00
_cell.angle_gamma   90.00
#
_symmetry.space_group_name_H-M   'P 1'
#
loop_
_entity.id
_entity.type
_entity.pdbx_description
1 polymer ?
#
loop_
_entity_poly.entity_id
_entity_poly.type
_entity_poly.pdbx_seq_one_letter_code
_entity_poly.pdbx_strand_id
1 'polypeptide(L)' 'MPTNTLSDSKCKSAKPTDKPFKIFDGGGLHLWVSPKGSKVWRMAYRIIGKPQTISFGRYPDVSLAD' A
#
# COMPACT_ATOMS: atom_id res chain seq x y z
N MET A 1 -0.28 20.90 -2.81
CA MET A 1 -1.00 20.32 -1.65
C MET A 1 -0.39 18.95 -1.38
N PRO A 2 0.30 18.71 -0.26
CA PRO A 2 0.82 17.39 0.03
C PRO A 2 -0.34 16.50 0.47
N THR A 3 -0.83 15.64 -0.42
CA THR A 3 -1.81 14.59 -0.06
C THR A 3 -1.04 13.41 0.51
N ASN A 4 -0.41 13.59 1.68
CA ASN A 4 0.13 12.47 2.47
C ASN A 4 -1.06 11.90 3.25
N THR A 5 -1.76 10.95 2.64
CA THR A 5 -3.11 10.52 3.11
C THR A 5 -3.12 9.17 3.81
N LEU A 6 -2.00 8.45 3.83
CA LEU A 6 -1.85 7.27 4.66
C LEU A 6 -1.22 7.65 6.00
N SER A 7 -1.64 6.95 7.03
CA SER A 7 -1.07 7.05 8.36
C SER A 7 -0.91 5.65 8.90
N ASP A 8 0.12 5.41 9.72
CA ASP A 8 0.37 4.08 10.29
C ASP A 8 -0.88 3.53 11.01
N SER A 9 -1.60 4.38 11.74
CA SER A 9 -2.87 4.04 12.40
C SER A 9 -3.90 3.44 11.44
N LYS A 10 -4.02 3.98 10.22
CA LYS A 10 -4.96 3.50 9.19
C LYS A 10 -4.53 2.16 8.60
N CYS A 11 -3.22 1.94 8.49
CA CYS A 11 -2.64 0.66 8.04
C CYS A 11 -2.84 -0.43 9.10
N LYS A 12 -2.63 -0.08 10.36
CA LYS A 12 -2.84 -0.95 11.51
C LYS A 12 -4.31 -1.34 11.64
N SER A 13 -5.23 -0.39 11.52
CA SER A 13 -6.67 -0.62 11.60
C SER A 13 -7.26 -1.35 10.39
N ALA A 14 -6.52 -1.45 9.27
CA ALA A 14 -7.00 -2.14 8.09
C ALA A 14 -7.17 -3.64 8.36
N LYS A 15 -8.42 -4.09 8.37
CA LYS A 15 -8.77 -5.50 8.51
C LYS A 15 -8.94 -6.14 7.13
N PRO A 16 -8.55 -7.41 6.96
CA PRO A 16 -8.88 -8.14 5.73
C PRO A 16 -10.39 -8.18 5.53
N THR A 17 -10.82 -8.04 4.28
CA THR A 17 -12.20 -8.20 3.84
C THR A 17 -12.27 -9.34 2.82
N ASP A 18 -13.46 -9.75 2.39
CA ASP A 18 -13.64 -10.85 1.43
C ASP A 18 -12.93 -10.62 0.09
N LYS A 19 -12.58 -9.37 -0.23
CA LYS A 19 -11.89 -8.97 -1.46
C LYS A 19 -10.62 -8.18 -1.16
N PRO A 20 -9.54 -8.38 -1.93
CA PRO A 20 -8.34 -7.57 -1.76
C PRO A 20 -8.64 -6.10 -2.04
N PHE A 21 -8.12 -5.21 -1.20
CA PHE A 21 -8.27 -3.76 -1.37
C PHE A 21 -6.94 -3.02 -1.21
N LYS A 22 -6.92 -1.79 -1.71
CA LYS A 22 -5.74 -0.92 -1.74
C LYS A 22 -6.02 0.32 -0.90
N ILE A 23 -5.08 0.68 -0.03
CA ILE A 23 -5.11 1.94 0.71
C ILE A 23 -4.00 2.82 0.14
N PHE A 24 -4.38 3.89 -0.56
CA PHE A 24 -3.43 4.76 -1.26
C PHE A 24 -2.86 5.82 -0.34
N ASP A 25 -1.55 6.03 -0.43
CA ASP A 25 -0.85 7.10 0.30
C ASP A 25 -0.73 8.37 -0.52
N GLY A 26 -0.54 8.21 -1.83
CA GLY A 26 -0.22 9.29 -2.76
C GLY A 26 0.91 8.84 -3.68
N GLY A 27 1.08 9.51 -4.82
CA GLY A 27 2.21 9.26 -5.73
C GLY A 27 2.31 7.85 -6.34
N GLY A 28 1.31 6.99 -6.13
CA GLY A 28 1.29 5.60 -6.59
C GLY A 28 1.57 4.56 -5.50
N LEU A 29 2.07 4.97 -4.33
CA LEU A 29 2.25 4.09 -3.17
C LEU A 29 0.90 3.71 -2.56
N HIS A 30 0.74 2.44 -2.24
CA HIS A 30 -0.44 1.90 -1.59
C HIS A 30 -0.13 0.63 -0.77
N LEU A 31 -0.87 0.46 0.32
CA LEU A 31 -0.92 -0.80 1.06
C LEU A 31 -1.93 -1.73 0.39
N TRP A 32 -1.48 -2.90 -0.05
CA TRP A 32 -2.34 -3.95 -0.56
C TRP A 32 -2.70 -4.92 0.56
N VAL A 33 -3.98 -5.01 0.90
CA VAL A 33 -4.51 -5.88 1.95
C VAL A 33 -5.22 -7.06 1.27
N SER A 34 -4.72 -8.26 1.52
CA SER A 34 -5.32 -9.49 1.03
C SER A 34 -6.47 -9.98 1.93
N PRO A 35 -7.42 -10.76 1.42
CA PRO A 35 -8.43 -11.42 2.24
C PRO A 35 -7.84 -12.36 3.30
N LYS A 36 -6.63 -12.88 3.06
CA LYS A 36 -5.90 -13.74 4.01
C LYS A 36 -5.25 -12.97 5.16
N GLY A 37 -5.38 -11.64 5.22
CA GLY A 37 -4.78 -10.81 6.26
C GLY A 37 -3.36 -10.33 5.96
N SER A 38 -2.71 -10.81 4.90
CA SER A 38 -1.41 -10.27 4.48
C SER A 38 -1.55 -8.83 3.99
N LYS A 39 -0.67 -7.96 4.47
CA LYS A 39 -0.57 -6.55 4.06
C LYS A 39 0.80 -6.33 3.41
N VAL A 40 0.84 -5.73 2.22
CA VAL A 40 2.07 -5.58 1.43
C VAL A 40 2.13 -4.16 0.87
N TRP A 41 3.27 -3.50 1.04
CA TRP A 41 3.53 -2.21 0.39
C TRP A 41 3.77 -2.41 -1.09
N ARG A 42 3.01 -1.70 -1.91
CA ARG A 42 3.13 -1.71 -3.36
C ARG A 42 3.14 -0.31 -3.91
N MET A 43 3.91 -0.07 -4.96
CA MET A 43 3.87 1.19 -5.69
C MET A 43 3.56 0.95 -7.14
N ALA A 44 2.51 1.61 -7.62
CA ALA A 44 2.15 1.66 -9.01
C ALA A 44 2.88 2.85 -9.66
N TYR A 45 3.65 2.56 -10.70
CA TYR A 45 4.41 3.56 -11.45
C TYR A 45 4.38 3.22 -12.93
N ARG A 46 4.95 4.09 -13.77
CA ARG A 46 5.06 3.84 -15.21
C ARG A 46 6.50 4.00 -15.66
N ILE A 47 6.99 3.04 -16.43
CA ILE A 47 8.26 3.14 -17.16
C ILE A 47 7.90 3.16 -18.64
N ILE A 48 8.29 4.23 -19.35
CA ILE A 48 8.04 4.38 -20.80
C ILE A 48 6.54 4.17 -21.12
N GLY A 49 5.66 4.79 -20.33
CA GLY A 49 4.21 4.68 -20.48
C GLY A 49 3.60 3.34 -20.05
N LYS A 50 4.39 2.29 -19.77
CA LYS A 50 3.88 0.97 -19.35
C LYS A 50 3.64 0.93 -17.84
N PRO A 51 2.44 0.53 -17.38
CA PRO A 51 2.16 0.38 -15.96
C PRO A 51 2.99 -0.76 -15.35
N GLN A 52 3.64 -0.47 -14.25
CA GLN A 52 4.45 -1.39 -13.46
C GLN A 52 3.99 -1.32 -12.00
N THR A 53 4.27 -2.39 -11.26
CA THR A 53 4.04 -2.40 -9.81
C THR A 53 5.19 -3.11 -9.12
N ILE A 54 5.81 -2.42 -8.17
CA ILE A 54 6.85 -2.97 -7.31
C ILE A 54 6.28 -3.24 -5.93
N SER A 55 6.81 -4.24 -5.22
CA SER A 55 6.47 -4.52 -3.83
C SER A 55 7.70 -4.24 -2.95
N PHE A 56 7.53 -3.49 -1.88
CA PHE A 56 8.64 -3.11 -0.98
C PHE A 56 8.79 -4.02 0.23
N GLY A 57 7.74 -4.74 0.60
CA GLY A 57 7.76 -5.62 1.76
C GLY A 57 6.39 -5.78 2.39
N ARG A 58 6.32 -6.62 3.42
CA ARG A 58 5.11 -6.84 4.21
C ARG A 58 5.04 -5.81 5.32
N TYR A 59 3.84 -5.35 5.62
CA TYR A 59 3.57 -4.62 6.85
C TYR A 59 3.23 -5.64 7.96
N PRO A 60 3.74 -5.51 9.20
CA PRO A 60 4.49 -4.36 9.74
C PRO A 60 6.01 -4.43 9.61
N ASP A 61 6.58 -5.45 8.94
CA ASP A 61 8.05 -5.62 8.80
C ASP A 61 8.73 -4.41 8.15
N VAL A 62 8.04 -3.74 7.23
CA VAL A 62 8.42 -2.46 6.64
C VAL A 62 7.40 -1.40 7.07
N SER A 63 7.86 -0.34 7.72
CA SER A 63 6.99 0.75 8.18
C SER A 63 6.70 1.75 7.06
N LEU A 64 5.72 2.64 7.25
CA LEU A 64 5.40 3.69 6.28
C LEU A 64 6.50 4.77 6.19
N ALA A 65 7.35 4.90 7.22
CA ALA A 65 8.30 6.01 7.38
C ALA A 65 9.77 5.60 7.20
N ASP A 66 10.05 4.32 6.95
CA ASP A 66 11.40 3.86 6.56
C ASP A 66 11.83 4.38 5.19
#